data_AF-A0AAV8WMP7-F1
#
_entry.id   AF-A0AAV8WMP7-F1
#
_cell.length_a   1.000
_cell.length_b   1.000
_cell.length_c   1.000
_cell.angle_alpha   90.00
_cell.angle_beta   90.00
_cell.angle_gamma   90.00
#
_symmetry.space_group_name_H-M   'P 1'
#
loop_
_entity.id
_entity.type
_entity.pdbx_description
1 polymer ?
#
loop_
_entity_poly.entity_id
_entity_poly.type
_entity_poly.pdbx_seq_one_letter_code
_entity_poly.pdbx_strand_id
1 'polypeptide(L)'
;MIIYGQHNIYSFRLFDYTDCPEGPILPGAHSIERFLIEEHLHSIIEMYHLERKDCAAHLLNFPYKLKIPLEYCIVEVIFAELLHMPTPRYLEIAYGAILIELCKLQPSTMPQVLAQATEMLFMRIDSMNVSCFDRFVNWFSYHLSNFQFRWSWEDWDSCLTLDEDHPKPKFIRETMLKCMRYAYYLKMC
;
A
#
# COMPACT_ATOMS: atom_id res chain seq x y z
N MET A 1 27.78 -16.60 6.57
CA MET A 1 27.05 -16.94 5.34
C MET A 1 26.74 -15.62 4.65
N ILE A 2 27.58 -15.23 3.69
CA ILE A 2 27.40 -13.98 2.94
C ILE A 2 26.25 -14.26 1.96
N ILE A 3 25.07 -13.72 2.23
CA ILE A 3 23.95 -13.77 1.29
C ILE A 3 24.36 -12.81 0.16
N TYR A 4 24.58 -13.33 -1.04
CA TYR A 4 24.73 -12.53 -2.24
C TYR A 4 23.48 -11.67 -2.39
N GLY A 5 23.59 -10.39 -1.99
CA GLY A 5 22.51 -9.41 -2.12
C GLY A 5 22.17 -9.24 -3.59
N GLN A 6 20.88 -9.30 -3.92
CA GLN A 6 20.41 -9.00 -5.27
C GLN A 6 20.93 -7.63 -5.70
N HIS A 7 21.56 -7.60 -6.88
CA HIS A 7 22.42 -6.51 -7.33
C HIS A 7 21.70 -5.19 -7.71
N ASN A 8 20.40 -5.02 -7.45
CA ASN A 8 19.68 -3.75 -7.59
C ASN A 8 18.43 -3.74 -6.68
N ILE A 9 18.55 -3.19 -5.47
CA ILE A 9 17.37 -2.88 -4.64
C ILE A 9 16.85 -1.53 -5.14
N TYR A 10 15.71 -1.55 -5.83
CA TYR A 10 15.02 -0.32 -6.21
C TYR A 10 14.39 0.32 -4.98
N SER A 11 14.71 1.59 -4.74
CA SER A 11 14.07 2.38 -3.68
C SER A 11 12.66 2.76 -4.14
N PHE A 12 11.65 2.15 -3.51
CA PHE A 12 10.26 2.55 -3.70
C PHE A 12 10.01 3.88 -2.99
N ARG A 13 9.37 4.82 -3.70
CA ARG A 13 9.01 6.14 -3.19
C ARG A 13 7.64 6.53 -3.72
N LEU A 14 6.74 6.86 -2.81
CA LEU A 14 5.38 7.29 -3.10
C LEU A 14 5.16 8.71 -2.63
N PHE A 15 5.51 8.99 -1.36
CA PHE A 15 5.18 10.22 -0.65
C PHE A 15 6.36 11.19 -0.48
N ASP A 16 6.04 12.48 -0.55
CA ASP A 16 6.87 13.58 -0.07
C ASP A 16 6.14 14.44 0.98
N TYR A 17 6.77 15.55 1.39
CA TYR A 17 6.24 16.40 2.45
C TYR A 17 4.96 17.16 2.05
N THR A 18 4.67 17.30 0.75
CA THR A 18 3.47 17.99 0.23
C THR A 18 2.22 17.12 0.31
N ASP A 19 2.41 15.80 0.40
CA ASP A 19 1.32 14.83 0.54
C ASP A 19 0.76 14.76 1.98
N CYS A 20 1.52 15.29 2.95
CA CYS A 20 1.20 15.21 4.37
C CYS A 20 0.39 16.43 4.83
N PRO A 21 -0.57 16.27 5.78
CA PRO A 21 -1.26 17.39 6.38
C PRO A 21 -0.32 18.28 7.22
N GLU A 22 -0.80 19.45 7.63
CA GLU A 22 -0.04 20.34 8.55
C GLU A 22 0.36 19.59 9.83
N GLY A 23 1.66 19.63 10.17
CA GLY A 23 2.19 18.89 11.30
C GLY A 23 3.69 18.56 11.15
N PRO A 24 4.14 17.43 11.72
CA PRO A 24 5.51 16.97 11.55
C PRO A 24 5.85 16.74 10.07
N ILE A 25 7.02 17.21 9.65
CA ILE A 25 7.45 17.15 8.25
C ILE A 25 7.99 15.75 7.94
N LEU A 26 7.54 15.16 6.83
CA LEU A 26 8.12 13.92 6.31
C LEU A 26 9.58 14.14 5.93
N PRO A 27 10.55 13.37 6.48
CA PRO A 27 11.95 13.50 6.08
C PRO A 27 12.12 13.25 4.58
N GLY A 28 12.95 14.06 3.92
CA GLY A 28 13.13 13.99 2.47
C GLY A 28 13.69 12.64 2.02
N ALA A 29 13.38 12.23 0.78
CA ALA A 29 13.71 10.91 0.25
C ALA A 29 15.20 10.55 0.27
N HIS A 30 16.09 11.55 0.26
CA HIS A 30 17.55 11.40 0.30
C HIS A 30 18.16 11.66 1.69
N SER A 31 17.34 11.84 2.72
CA SER A 31 17.80 12.06 4.10
C SER A 31 18.15 10.73 4.79
N ILE A 32 19.13 10.76 5.68
CA ILE A 32 19.48 9.58 6.49
C ILE A 32 18.35 9.21 7.45
N GLU A 33 17.60 10.21 7.91
CA GLU A 33 16.42 10.05 8.75
C GLU A 33 15.36 9.20 8.05
N ARG A 34 15.05 9.50 6.77
CA ARG A 34 14.09 8.71 5.99
C ARG A 34 14.53 7.26 5.88
N PHE A 35 15.80 7.03 5.56
CA PHE A 35 16.36 5.68 5.48
C PHE A 35 16.25 4.93 6.82
N LEU A 36 16.67 5.54 7.93
CA LEU A 36 16.62 4.91 9.27
C LEU A 36 15.18 4.60 9.73
N ILE A 37 14.22 5.46 9.38
CA ILE A 37 12.80 5.22 9.68
C ILE A 37 12.30 4.02 8.89
N GLU A 38 12.53 3.99 7.57
CA GLU A 38 12.10 2.89 6.70
C GLU A 38 12.71 1.55 7.13
N GLU A 39 14.03 1.50 7.40
CA GLU A 39 14.71 0.28 7.85
C GLU A 39 14.18 -0.25 9.18
N HIS A 40 13.84 0.64 10.11
CA HIS A 40 13.25 0.22 11.38
C HIS A 40 11.82 -0.30 11.20
N LEU A 41 11.01 0.32 10.33
CA LEU A 41 9.69 -0.21 10.00
C LEU A 41 9.77 -1.57 9.28
N HIS A 42 10.71 -1.74 8.35
CA HIS A 42 11.01 -3.05 7.73
C HIS A 42 11.40 -4.10 8.76
N SER A 43 12.23 -3.73 9.75
CA SER A 43 12.64 -4.64 10.83
C SER A 43 11.45 -5.07 11.71
N ILE A 44 10.49 -4.17 11.94
CA ILE A 44 9.24 -4.50 12.66
C ILE A 44 8.40 -5.49 11.85
N ILE A 45 8.23 -5.26 10.55
CA ILE A 45 7.49 -6.18 9.66
C ILE A 45 8.17 -7.54 9.65
N GLU A 46 9.49 -7.58 9.51
CA GLU A 46 10.27 -8.82 9.54
C GLU A 46 10.01 -9.64 10.80
N MET A 47 10.02 -9.00 11.97
CA MET A 47 9.81 -9.67 13.24
C MET A 47 8.37 -10.18 13.44
N TYR A 48 7.35 -9.45 12.94
CA TYR A 48 5.96 -9.68 13.34
C TYR A 48 4.98 -10.02 12.19
N HIS A 49 5.44 -10.16 10.93
CA HIS A 49 4.56 -10.36 9.77
C HIS A 49 3.58 -11.56 9.86
N LEU A 50 3.89 -12.57 10.67
CA LEU A 50 3.01 -13.72 10.90
C LEU A 50 1.84 -13.41 11.85
N GLU A 51 2.00 -12.42 12.74
CA GLU A 51 1.02 -12.02 13.76
C GLU A 51 0.50 -10.61 13.46
N ARG A 52 -0.41 -10.51 12.49
CA ARG A 52 -0.87 -9.22 11.93
C ARG A 52 -1.27 -8.14 12.95
N LYS A 53 -1.88 -8.55 14.08
CA LYS A 53 -2.31 -7.64 15.15
C LYS A 53 -1.12 -7.06 15.90
N ASP A 54 -0.15 -7.91 16.23
CA ASP A 54 1.08 -7.51 16.92
C ASP A 54 1.94 -6.65 16.01
N CYS A 55 2.06 -7.02 14.73
CA CYS A 55 2.75 -6.21 13.73
C CYS A 55 2.17 -4.79 13.64
N ALA A 56 0.84 -4.67 13.50
CA ALA A 56 0.17 -3.37 13.43
C ALA A 56 0.37 -2.56 14.73
N ALA A 57 0.28 -3.21 15.89
CA ALA A 57 0.50 -2.56 17.18
C ALA A 57 1.95 -2.07 17.35
N HIS A 58 2.94 -2.84 16.90
CA HIS A 58 4.36 -2.44 16.95
C HIS A 58 4.67 -1.31 15.97
N LEU A 59 4.12 -1.35 14.76
CA LEU A 59 4.25 -0.26 13.78
C LEU A 59 3.71 1.06 14.35
N LEU A 60 2.53 1.05 14.98
CA LEU A 60 1.92 2.25 15.58
C LEU A 60 2.59 2.70 16.89
N ASN A 61 3.44 1.87 17.48
CA ASN A 61 4.27 2.20 18.63
C ASN A 61 5.73 2.52 18.26
N PHE A 62 5.95 2.93 17.01
CA PHE A 62 7.23 3.40 16.55
C PHE A 62 7.81 4.51 17.47
N PRO A 63 9.07 4.39 17.91
CA PRO A 63 9.73 5.46 18.64
C PRO A 63 9.75 6.74 17.81
N TYR A 64 9.42 7.88 18.42
CA TYR A 64 9.31 9.18 17.72
C TYR A 64 8.10 9.35 16.79
N LYS A 65 7.05 8.53 16.91
CA LYS A 65 5.78 8.68 16.16
C LYS A 65 5.17 10.09 16.14
N LEU A 66 5.46 10.92 17.14
CA LEU A 66 4.97 12.31 17.21
C LEU A 66 5.83 13.31 16.43
N LYS A 67 6.99 12.90 15.91
CA LYS A 67 7.95 13.76 15.19
C LYS A 67 7.93 13.55 13.68
N ILE A 68 7.15 12.59 13.19
CA ILE A 68 7.05 12.24 11.78
C ILE A 68 5.59 11.93 11.44
N PRO A 69 5.17 12.07 10.18
CA PRO A 69 3.87 11.58 9.72
C PRO A 69 3.93 10.05 9.61
N LEU A 70 3.83 9.36 10.75
CA LEU A 70 4.11 7.92 10.88
C LEU A 70 3.23 7.06 9.96
N GLU A 71 1.94 7.39 9.84
CA GLU A 71 1.00 6.64 9.00
C GLU A 71 1.43 6.62 7.54
N TYR A 72 1.95 7.74 7.02
CA TYR A 72 2.50 7.83 5.66
C TYR A 72 3.73 6.93 5.51
N CYS A 73 4.66 6.96 6.47
CA CYS A 73 5.83 6.09 6.47
C CYS A 73 5.44 4.60 6.50
N ILE A 74 4.47 4.22 7.35
CA ILE A 74 4.00 2.82 7.46
C ILE A 74 3.39 2.36 6.13
N VAL A 75 2.47 3.15 5.58
CA VAL A 75 1.78 2.81 4.32
C VAL A 75 2.78 2.67 3.19
N GLU A 76 3.73 3.59 3.07
CA GLU A 76 4.76 3.54 2.03
C GLU A 76 5.69 2.33 2.18
N VAL A 77 6.14 2.02 3.39
CA VAL A 77 6.99 0.83 3.65
C VAL A 77 6.24 -0.47 3.33
N ILE A 78 4.96 -0.57 3.68
CA ILE A 78 4.16 -1.76 3.36
C ILE A 78 3.99 -1.90 1.83
N PHE A 79 3.72 -0.82 1.11
CA PHE A 79 3.66 -0.87 -0.36
C PHE A 79 5.03 -1.13 -0.99
N ALA A 80 6.11 -0.61 -0.41
CA ALA A 80 7.48 -0.90 -0.86
C ALA A 80 7.77 -2.41 -0.80
N GLU A 81 7.37 -3.09 0.27
CA GLU A 81 7.51 -4.55 0.37
C GLU A 81 6.55 -5.31 -0.55
N LEU A 82 5.27 -4.93 -0.58
CA LEU A 82 4.25 -5.59 -1.40
C LEU A 82 4.57 -5.49 -2.91
N LEU A 83 5.11 -4.36 -3.35
CA LEU A 83 5.45 -4.10 -4.74
C LEU A 83 6.94 -4.38 -5.03
N HIS A 84 7.67 -4.98 -4.09
CA HIS A 84 9.10 -5.29 -4.25
C HIS A 84 9.34 -6.28 -5.40
N MET A 85 10.35 -5.99 -6.22
CA MET A 85 10.75 -6.83 -7.35
C MET A 85 12.05 -7.57 -7.04
N PRO A 86 12.19 -8.84 -7.45
CA PRO A 86 11.28 -9.60 -8.31
C PRO A 86 10.02 -10.13 -7.59
N THR A 87 10.09 -10.35 -6.28
CA THR A 87 8.99 -10.89 -5.46
C THR A 87 8.98 -10.23 -4.08
N PRO A 88 7.82 -10.07 -3.41
CA PRO A 88 7.77 -9.56 -2.05
C PRO A 88 8.53 -10.50 -1.10
N ARG A 89 9.02 -9.96 0.00
CA ARG A 89 9.77 -10.74 1.01
C ARG A 89 8.88 -11.75 1.73
N TYR A 90 7.62 -11.39 1.97
CA TYR A 90 6.62 -12.23 2.64
C TYR A 90 5.37 -12.42 1.77
N LEU A 91 4.42 -13.24 2.25
CA LEU A 91 3.17 -13.48 1.52
C LEU A 91 2.36 -12.20 1.34
N GLU A 92 1.86 -11.95 0.13
CA GLU A 92 1.05 -10.77 -0.22
C GLU A 92 -0.11 -10.52 0.75
N ILE A 93 -0.77 -11.60 1.18
CA ILE A 93 -1.91 -11.56 2.09
C ILE A 93 -1.55 -11.01 3.48
N ALA A 94 -0.29 -11.17 3.92
CA ALA A 94 0.17 -10.64 5.21
C ALA A 94 0.10 -9.11 5.22
N TYR A 95 0.63 -8.46 4.17
CA TYR A 95 0.59 -7.00 4.02
C TYR A 95 -0.84 -6.46 4.00
N GLY A 96 -1.72 -7.07 3.20
CA GLY A 96 -3.14 -6.70 3.16
C GLY A 96 -3.83 -6.85 4.52
N ALA A 97 -3.54 -7.92 5.25
CA ALA A 97 -4.13 -8.16 6.56
C ALA A 97 -3.59 -7.19 7.63
N ILE A 98 -2.30 -6.82 7.58
CA ILE A 98 -1.70 -5.80 8.46
C ILE A 98 -2.36 -4.43 8.21
N LEU A 99 -2.53 -4.02 6.95
CA LEU A 99 -3.21 -2.76 6.60
C LEU A 99 -4.65 -2.71 7.12
N ILE A 100 -5.38 -3.83 7.03
CA ILE A 100 -6.73 -3.92 7.61
C ILE A 100 -6.70 -3.74 9.14
N GLU A 101 -5.76 -4.37 9.85
CA GLU A 101 -5.63 -4.17 11.30
C GLU A 101 -5.20 -2.73 11.65
N LEU A 102 -4.31 -2.11 10.87
CA LEU A 102 -3.94 -0.70 11.03
C LEU A 102 -5.15 0.24 10.88
N CYS A 103 -6.03 0.00 9.90
CA CYS A 103 -7.28 0.75 9.74
C CYS A 103 -8.24 0.57 10.93
N LYS A 104 -8.26 -0.60 11.58
CA LYS A 104 -9.07 -0.82 12.79
C LYS A 104 -8.50 -0.08 14.00
N LEU A 105 -7.18 -0.02 14.12
CA LEU A 105 -6.48 0.64 15.24
C LEU A 105 -6.46 2.16 15.11
N GLN A 106 -6.43 2.69 13.88
CA GLN A 106 -6.41 4.13 13.57
C GLN A 106 -7.52 4.50 12.55
N PRO A 107 -8.81 4.38 12.92
CA PRO A 107 -9.92 4.52 11.97
C PRO A 107 -10.09 5.94 11.41
N SER A 108 -9.53 6.95 12.08
CA SER A 108 -9.66 8.36 11.67
C SER A 108 -8.57 8.81 10.69
N THR A 109 -7.39 8.17 10.69
CA THR A 109 -6.23 8.63 9.91
C THR A 109 -5.79 7.60 8.87
N MET A 110 -5.60 6.35 9.26
CA MET A 110 -5.02 5.32 8.39
C MET A 110 -5.84 5.06 7.11
N PRO A 111 -7.19 4.99 7.13
CA PRO A 111 -7.97 4.86 5.90
C PRO A 111 -7.78 6.02 4.91
N GLN A 112 -7.58 7.25 5.41
CA GLN A 112 -7.38 8.42 4.57
C GLN A 112 -6.03 8.36 3.84
N VAL A 113 -4.96 8.06 4.59
CA VAL A 113 -3.61 7.88 4.02
C VAL A 113 -3.59 6.73 3.02
N LEU A 114 -4.28 5.63 3.33
CA LEU A 114 -4.35 4.47 2.45
C LEU A 114 -5.15 4.75 1.16
N ALA A 115 -6.23 5.52 1.25
CA ALA A 115 -6.98 5.98 0.08
C ALA A 115 -6.13 6.90 -0.80
N GLN A 116 -5.41 7.85 -0.20
CA GLN A 116 -4.46 8.72 -0.91
C GLN A 116 -3.35 7.91 -1.60
N ALA A 117 -2.75 6.92 -0.93
CA ALA A 117 -1.76 6.04 -1.53
C ALA A 117 -2.32 5.28 -2.74
N THR A 118 -3.54 4.76 -2.60
CA THR A 118 -4.25 4.02 -3.67
C THR A 118 -4.47 4.92 -4.88
N GLU A 119 -4.91 6.15 -4.65
CA GLU A 119 -5.11 7.15 -5.70
C GLU A 119 -3.80 7.47 -6.44
N MET A 120 -2.71 7.69 -5.70
CA MET A 120 -1.41 7.96 -6.28
C MET A 120 -0.88 6.77 -7.11
N LEU A 121 -1.07 5.55 -6.63
CA LEU A 121 -0.70 4.33 -7.34
C LEU A 121 -1.52 4.16 -8.63
N PHE A 122 -2.84 4.41 -8.57
CA PHE A 122 -3.72 4.38 -9.74
C PHE A 122 -3.35 5.45 -10.77
N MET A 123 -3.04 6.66 -10.32
CA MET A 123 -2.63 7.75 -11.21
C MET A 123 -1.29 7.49 -11.90
N ARG A 124 -0.39 6.73 -11.26
CA ARG A 124 0.93 6.34 -11.80
C ARG A 124 0.94 4.99 -12.52
N ILE A 125 -0.22 4.32 -12.65
CA ILE A 125 -0.33 2.93 -13.08
C ILE A 125 0.17 2.68 -14.51
N ASP A 126 0.19 3.70 -15.36
CA ASP A 126 0.60 3.62 -16.76
C ASP A 126 2.07 3.20 -16.94
N SER A 127 2.91 3.48 -15.94
CA SER A 127 4.33 3.10 -15.89
C SER A 127 4.64 2.01 -14.86
N MET A 128 3.61 1.46 -14.22
CA MET A 128 3.76 0.40 -13.22
C MET A 128 4.16 -0.91 -13.89
N ASN A 129 5.14 -1.62 -13.32
CA ASN A 129 5.52 -2.94 -13.80
C ASN A 129 4.34 -3.93 -13.69
N VAL A 130 4.20 -4.83 -14.67
CA VAL A 130 3.11 -5.81 -14.74
C VAL A 130 2.98 -6.66 -13.46
N SER A 131 4.10 -7.09 -12.87
CA SER A 131 4.07 -7.85 -11.61
C SER A 131 3.56 -7.01 -10.42
N CYS A 132 3.91 -5.73 -10.36
CA CYS A 132 3.39 -4.80 -9.36
C CYS A 132 1.90 -4.52 -9.59
N PHE A 133 1.48 -4.38 -10.85
CA PHE A 133 0.08 -4.21 -11.24
C PHE A 133 -0.78 -5.37 -10.74
N ASP A 134 -0.37 -6.62 -10.98
CA ASP A 134 -1.13 -7.80 -10.55
C ASP A 134 -1.27 -7.86 -9.02
N ARG A 135 -0.21 -7.50 -8.28
CA ARG A 135 -0.24 -7.41 -6.81
C ARG A 135 -1.12 -6.28 -6.32
N PHE A 136 -1.12 -5.15 -7.00
CA PHE A 136 -1.98 -4.02 -6.67
C PHE A 136 -3.46 -4.39 -6.85
N VAL A 137 -3.81 -5.07 -7.95
CA VAL A 137 -5.15 -5.63 -8.18
C VAL A 137 -5.53 -6.65 -7.09
N ASN A 138 -4.63 -7.58 -6.76
CA ASN A 138 -4.85 -8.58 -5.70
C ASN A 138 -5.13 -7.92 -4.34
N TRP A 139 -4.26 -7.01 -3.94
CA TRP A 139 -4.37 -6.29 -2.67
C TRP A 139 -5.64 -5.45 -2.62
N PHE A 140 -5.92 -4.66 -3.67
CA PHE A 140 -7.03 -3.72 -3.65
C PHE A 140 -8.37 -4.45 -3.62
N SER A 141 -8.55 -5.48 -4.44
CA SER A 141 -9.77 -6.31 -4.40
C SER A 141 -9.97 -7.02 -3.05
N TYR A 142 -8.89 -7.51 -2.42
CA TYR A 142 -8.94 -8.07 -1.08
C TYR A 142 -9.31 -7.01 -0.03
N HIS A 143 -8.70 -5.82 -0.11
CA HIS A 143 -9.00 -4.71 0.78
C HIS A 143 -10.48 -4.32 0.70
N LEU A 144 -10.98 -4.08 -0.51
CA LEU A 144 -12.39 -3.76 -0.77
C LEU A 144 -13.35 -4.80 -0.17
N SER A 145 -13.05 -6.10 -0.31
CA SER A 145 -13.89 -7.16 0.25
C SER A 145 -14.05 -7.08 1.78
N ASN A 146 -13.09 -6.50 2.49
CA ASN A 146 -13.12 -6.29 3.93
C ASN A 146 -13.83 -4.98 4.35
N PHE A 147 -14.05 -4.06 3.41
CA PHE A 147 -14.72 -2.77 3.63
C PHE A 147 -16.01 -2.64 2.81
N GLN A 148 -16.73 -3.76 2.64
CA GLN A 148 -18.05 -3.83 1.99
C GLN A 148 -18.04 -3.36 0.53
N PHE A 149 -16.91 -3.48 -0.16
CA PHE A 149 -16.71 -3.08 -1.56
C PHE A 149 -16.97 -1.60 -1.83
N ARG A 150 -16.78 -0.74 -0.81
CA ARG A 150 -16.97 0.71 -0.94
C ARG A 150 -15.70 1.37 -1.45
N TRP A 151 -15.84 2.11 -2.54
CA TRP A 151 -14.84 3.01 -3.11
C TRP A 151 -15.57 4.08 -3.92
N SER A 152 -14.98 5.26 -4.02
CA SER A 152 -15.48 6.35 -4.87
C SER A 152 -15.06 6.11 -6.32
N TRP A 153 -15.72 5.18 -6.99
CA TRP A 153 -15.36 4.79 -8.36
C TRP A 153 -15.51 5.94 -9.37
N GLU A 154 -16.42 6.87 -9.10
CA GLU A 154 -16.65 8.09 -9.86
C GLU A 154 -15.41 8.97 -9.99
N ASP A 155 -14.49 8.92 -9.02
CA ASP A 155 -13.23 9.66 -9.07
C ASP A 155 -12.34 9.17 -10.23
N TRP A 156 -12.60 7.96 -10.74
CA TRP A 156 -11.85 7.33 -11.83
C TRP A 156 -12.58 7.34 -13.18
N ASP A 157 -13.72 8.04 -13.32
CA ASP A 157 -14.53 8.07 -14.55
C ASP A 157 -13.76 8.50 -15.81
N SER A 158 -12.69 9.28 -15.65
CA SER A 158 -11.81 9.68 -16.76
C SER A 158 -11.28 8.48 -17.56
N CYS A 159 -11.13 7.31 -16.93
CA CYS A 159 -10.64 6.11 -17.60
C CYS A 159 -11.64 5.51 -18.61
N LEU A 160 -12.93 5.85 -18.51
CA LEU A 160 -13.98 5.37 -19.43
C LEU A 160 -13.80 5.90 -20.87
N THR A 161 -12.97 6.93 -21.03
CA THR A 161 -12.64 7.52 -22.33
C THR A 161 -11.37 6.93 -22.97
N LEU A 162 -10.67 6.05 -22.25
CA LEU A 162 -9.43 5.42 -22.69
C LEU A 162 -9.72 4.08 -23.38
N ASP A 163 -8.73 3.57 -24.11
CA ASP A 163 -8.79 2.24 -24.72
C ASP A 163 -8.93 1.13 -23.66
N GLU A 164 -9.65 0.04 -23.96
CA GLU A 164 -9.91 -1.05 -23.02
C GLU A 164 -8.64 -1.77 -22.52
N ASP A 165 -7.57 -1.74 -23.31
CA ASP A 165 -6.26 -2.32 -22.96
C ASP A 165 -5.36 -1.32 -22.21
N HIS A 166 -5.78 -0.07 -22.05
CA HIS A 166 -5.07 0.92 -21.24
C HIS A 166 -5.00 0.44 -19.77
N PRO A 167 -3.86 0.65 -19.06
CA PRO A 167 -3.67 0.16 -17.69
C PRO A 167 -4.78 0.54 -16.70
N LYS A 168 -5.27 1.80 -16.74
CA LYS A 168 -6.36 2.28 -15.88
C LYS A 168 -7.69 1.50 -16.01
N PRO A 169 -8.38 1.46 -17.17
CA PRO A 169 -9.62 0.69 -17.28
C PRO A 169 -9.39 -0.81 -17.05
N LYS A 170 -8.24 -1.34 -17.46
CA LYS A 170 -7.84 -2.72 -17.17
C LYS A 170 -7.76 -2.99 -15.65
N PHE A 171 -7.16 -2.10 -14.88
CA PHE A 171 -7.05 -2.23 -13.43
C PHE A 171 -8.42 -2.32 -12.76
N ILE A 172 -9.36 -1.46 -13.15
CA ILE A 172 -10.73 -1.47 -12.62
C ILE A 172 -11.41 -2.79 -12.97
N ARG A 173 -11.33 -3.21 -14.24
CA ARG A 173 -11.92 -4.47 -14.71
C ARG A 173 -11.40 -5.67 -13.93
N GLU A 174 -10.08 -5.82 -13.82
CA GLU A 174 -9.47 -6.95 -13.11
C GLU A 174 -9.79 -6.93 -11.59
N THR A 175 -9.83 -5.74 -10.98
CA THR A 175 -10.24 -5.56 -9.58
C THR A 175 -11.68 -6.01 -9.38
N MET A 176 -12.62 -5.54 -10.22
CA MET A 176 -14.03 -5.90 -10.13
C MET A 176 -14.24 -7.41 -10.33
N LEU A 177 -13.57 -8.01 -11.32
CA LEU A 177 -13.62 -9.45 -11.56
C LEU A 177 -13.13 -10.25 -10.35
N LYS A 178 -12.10 -9.79 -9.64
CA LYS A 178 -11.67 -10.43 -8.38
C LYS A 178 -12.67 -10.21 -7.26
N CYS A 179 -13.21 -9.01 -7.08
CA CYS A 179 -14.22 -8.75 -6.07
C CYS A 179 -15.48 -9.62 -6.28
N MET A 180 -15.89 -9.86 -7.53
CA MET A 180 -16.97 -10.81 -7.87
C MET A 180 -16.67 -12.26 -7.50
N ARG A 181 -15.39 -12.67 -7.39
CA ARG A 181 -15.03 -14.01 -6.88
C ARG A 181 -15.13 -14.09 -5.35
N TYR A 182 -14.98 -12.96 -4.66
CA TYR A 182 -15.12 -12.86 -3.21
C TYR A 182 -16.57 -12.59 -2.76
N ALA A 183 -17.44 -12.13 -3.66
CA ALA A 183 -18.84 -11.82 -3.41
C ALA A 183 -19.79 -12.75 -4.18
N TYR A 184 -21.03 -12.90 -3.72
CA TYR A 184 -22.10 -13.40 -4.58
C TYR A 184 -22.49 -12.28 -5.57
N TYR A 185 -22.64 -12.61 -6.87
CA TYR A 185 -22.87 -11.70 -8.00
C TYR A 185 -23.80 -10.50 -7.70
N LEU A 186 -24.90 -10.72 -6.98
CA LEU A 186 -25.94 -9.72 -6.66
C LEU A 186 -25.47 -8.52 -5.80
N LYS A 187 -24.29 -8.56 -5.17
CA LYS A 187 -23.80 -7.47 -4.31
C LYS A 187 -22.93 -6.44 -5.07
N MET A 188 -22.55 -6.73 -6.31
CA MET A 188 -21.56 -5.97 -7.09
C MET A 188 -22.16 -5.23 -8.30
N CYS A 189 -23.46 -5.38 -8.55
CA CYS A 189 -24.19 -4.70 -9.61
C CYS A 189 -24.94 -3.48 -9.08
#